data_AF-A0A844DY80-F1
#
_entry.id   AF-A0A844DY80-F1
#
_cell.length_a   1.000
_cell.length_b   1.000
_cell.length_c   1.000
_cell.angle_alpha   90.00
_cell.angle_beta   90.00
_cell.angle_gamma   90.00
#
_symmetry.space_group_name_H-M   'P 1'
#
loop_
_entity.id
_entity.type
_entity.pdbx_description
1 polymer ?
#
loop_
_entity_poly.entity_id
_entity_poly.type
_entity_poly.pdbx_seq_one_letter_code
_entity_poly.pdbx_strand_id
1 'polypeptide(L)' 'MAAKKTTTGTAARSKQTEPMFSKEQILASARFANRRDLVDALLDEDKSYTMKTVDNLVEKYMKGQVK' A
#
# COMPACT_ATOMS: atom_id res chain seq x y z
N MET A 1 -33.41 6.05 3.58
CA MET A 1 -32.42 5.05 4.02
C MET A 1 -31.19 5.79 4.51
N ALA A 2 -30.80 5.55 5.76
CA ALA A 2 -29.88 6.39 6.52
C ALA A 2 -28.40 5.98 6.37
N ALA A 3 -27.55 7.00 6.44
CA ALA A 3 -26.18 7.02 6.97
C ALA A 3 -25.09 6.15 6.32
N LYS A 4 -24.22 6.87 5.60
CA LYS A 4 -22.79 6.63 5.36
C LYS A 4 -22.10 5.99 6.58
N LYS A 5 -21.36 4.91 6.36
CA LYS A 5 -20.29 4.44 7.25
C LYS A 5 -19.07 4.08 6.42
N THR A 6 -18.31 5.11 6.08
CA THR A 6 -16.87 5.02 5.87
C THR A 6 -16.19 4.71 7.22
N THR A 7 -15.00 4.13 7.14
CA THR A 7 -14.00 4.04 8.24
C THR A 7 -14.10 2.79 9.12
N THR A 8 -13.72 1.65 8.55
CA THR A 8 -13.18 0.51 9.33
C THR A 8 -11.68 0.72 9.52
N GLY A 9 -11.34 1.65 10.42
CA GLY A 9 -10.02 1.70 11.03
C GLY A 9 -9.92 0.60 12.07
N THR A 10 -9.59 -0.63 11.64
CA THR A 10 -9.29 -1.72 12.58
C THR A 10 -7.81 -1.63 12.96
N ALA A 11 -7.54 -0.79 13.96
CA ALA A 11 -6.34 -0.89 14.77
C ALA A 11 -6.47 -2.14 15.67
N ALA A 12 -6.08 -3.31 15.14
CA ALA A 12 -5.92 -4.51 15.95
C ALA A 12 -4.48 -4.59 16.48
N ARG A 13 -4.31 -4.09 17.70
CA ARG A 13 -3.12 -4.26 18.53
C ARG A 13 -3.05 -5.72 19.01
N SER A 14 -2.29 -6.58 18.34
CA SER A 14 -1.72 -7.80 18.94
C SER A 14 -0.88 -8.62 17.96
N LYS A 15 0.38 -8.85 18.34
CA LYS A 15 1.43 -9.72 17.76
C LYS A 15 2.07 -9.27 16.43
N GLN A 16 3.40 -9.23 16.47
CA GLN A 16 4.33 -8.83 15.41
C GLN A 16 4.22 -9.75 14.20
N THR A 17 3.27 -9.47 13.34
CA THR A 17 3.31 -9.84 11.92
C THR A 17 2.89 -8.57 11.19
N GLU A 18 3.84 -7.94 10.48
CA GLU A 18 3.54 -6.76 9.69
C GLU A 18 2.34 -7.07 8.78
N PRO A 19 1.25 -6.29 8.83
CA PRO A 19 0.07 -6.57 8.01
C PRO A 19 0.48 -6.49 6.54
N MET A 20 0.27 -7.59 5.83
CA MET A 20 0.46 -7.68 4.40
C MET A 20 -0.86 -7.27 3.73
N PHE A 21 -0.74 -6.44 2.72
CA PHE A 21 -1.85 -5.89 1.95
C PHE A 21 -1.69 -6.33 0.49
N SER A 22 -2.80 -6.65 -0.14
CA SER A 22 -2.83 -6.91 -1.59
C SER A 22 -2.56 -5.63 -2.37
N LYS A 23 -2.14 -5.76 -3.64
CA LYS A 23 -1.92 -4.63 -4.55
C LYS A 23 -3.10 -3.65 -4.54
N GLU A 24 -4.33 -4.15 -4.67
CA GLU A 24 -5.55 -3.33 -4.67
C GLU A 24 -5.73 -2.50 -3.38
N GLN A 25 -5.41 -3.10 -2.21
CA GLN A 25 -5.51 -2.40 -0.92
C GLN A 25 -4.45 -1.31 -0.79
N ILE A 26 -3.26 -1.54 -1.34
CA ILE A 26 -2.16 -0.58 -1.38
C ILE A 26 -2.50 0.57 -2.33
N LEU A 27 -3.05 0.27 -3.51
CA LEU A 27 -3.49 1.27 -4.50
C LEU A 27 -4.68 2.11 -4.01
N ALA A 28 -5.58 1.51 -3.22
CA ALA A 28 -6.68 2.21 -2.58
C ALA A 28 -6.21 3.16 -1.46
N SER A 29 -4.98 2.99 -0.95
CA SER A 29 -4.43 3.83 0.11
C SER A 29 -4.08 5.23 -0.39
N ALA A 30 -4.49 6.25 0.37
CA ALA A 30 -4.13 7.65 0.10
C ALA A 30 -2.59 7.87 0.09
N ARG A 31 -1.85 7.01 0.80
CA ARG A 31 -0.39 7.08 0.93
C ARG A 31 0.34 6.91 -0.40
N PHE A 32 -0.23 6.13 -1.31
CA PHE A 32 0.29 5.87 -2.65
C PHE A 32 -0.57 6.50 -3.75
N ALA A 33 -1.53 7.37 -3.42
CA ALA A 33 -2.45 7.96 -4.40
C ALA A 33 -1.72 8.68 -5.54
N ASN A 34 -0.66 9.43 -5.22
CA ASN A 34 0.15 10.15 -6.22
C ASN A 34 1.15 9.24 -6.95
N ARG A 35 1.33 8.00 -6.50
CA ARG A 35 2.30 7.05 -7.03
C ARG A 35 1.64 5.73 -7.44
N ARG A 36 0.32 5.73 -7.69
CA ARG A 36 -0.44 4.51 -8.00
C ARG A 36 0.10 3.81 -9.23
N ASP A 37 0.39 4.54 -10.29
CA ASP A 37 0.93 3.99 -11.54
C ASP A 37 2.26 3.26 -11.31
N LEU A 38 3.17 3.91 -10.58
CA LEU A 38 4.46 3.34 -10.22
C LEU A 38 4.32 2.15 -9.27
N VAL A 39 3.42 2.24 -8.29
CA VAL A 39 3.13 1.16 -7.34
C VAL A 39 2.47 -0.03 -8.06
N ASP A 40 1.64 0.24 -9.06
CA ASP A 40 1.01 -0.77 -9.90
C ASP A 40 2.05 -1.53 -10.73
N ALA A 41 3.00 -0.80 -11.33
CA ALA A 41 4.10 -1.38 -12.10
C ALA A 41 5.12 -2.15 -11.23
N LEU A 42 5.24 -1.81 -9.95
CA LEU A 42 6.20 -2.44 -9.02
C LEU A 42 5.64 -3.65 -8.27
N LEU A 43 4.32 -3.79 -8.16
CA LEU A 43 3.67 -4.83 -7.35
C LEU A 43 2.91 -5.82 -8.22
N ASP A 44 3.07 -7.12 -7.94
CA ASP A 44 2.24 -8.18 -8.51
C ASP A 44 0.86 -8.23 -7.82
N GLU A 45 -0.19 -8.51 -8.60
CA GLU A 45 -1.55 -8.74 -8.08
C GLU A 45 -1.65 -10.04 -7.27
N ASP A 46 -0.88 -11.06 -7.66
CA ASP A 46 -0.83 -12.35 -6.98
C ASP A 46 0.00 -12.33 -5.69
N LYS A 47 0.61 -11.20 -5.34
CA LYS A 47 1.47 -11.05 -4.15
C LYS A 47 0.91 -10.01 -3.19
N SER A 48 1.16 -10.26 -1.91
CA SER A 48 0.85 -9.32 -0.83
C SER A 48 2.12 -8.69 -0.30
N TYR A 49 2.05 -7.41 0.03
CA TYR A 49 3.19 -6.61 0.45
C TYR A 49 2.84 -5.79 1.68
N THR A 50 3.84 -5.52 2.53
CA THR A 50 3.66 -4.58 3.63
C THR A 50 3.82 -3.15 3.12
N MET A 51 3.17 -2.19 3.77
CA MET A 51 3.31 -0.77 3.41
C MET A 51 4.78 -0.31 3.38
N LYS A 52 5.61 -0.87 4.26
CA LYS A 52 7.04 -0.59 4.35
C LYS A 52 7.83 -1.16 3.17
N THR A 53 7.51 -2.38 2.72
CA THR A 53 8.13 -2.98 1.54
C THR A 53 7.81 -2.17 0.29
N VAL A 54 6.54 -1.77 0.11
CA VAL A 54 6.13 -0.93 -1.02
C VAL A 54 6.88 0.40 -1.01
N ASP A 55 6.93 1.07 0.14
CA ASP A 55 7.63 2.35 0.29
C ASP A 55 9.11 2.22 -0.11
N ASN A 56 9.78 1.14 0.32
CA ASN A 56 11.17 0.88 -0.06
C ASN A 56 11.36 0.59 -1.55
N LEU A 57 10.44 -0.17 -2.17
CA LEU A 57 10.46 -0.43 -3.61
C LEU A 57 10.31 0.86 -4.41
N VAL A 58 9.37 1.70 -4.01
CA VAL A 58 9.13 3.02 -4.61
C VAL A 58 10.37 3.91 -4.47
N GLU A 59 10.94 4.01 -3.26
CA GLU A 59 12.15 4.81 -3.02
C GLU A 59 13.35 4.31 -3.83
N LYS A 60 13.56 2.99 -3.89
CA LYS A 60 14.65 2.39 -4.67
C LYS A 60 14.50 2.67 -6.17
N TYR A 61 13.28 2.55 -6.69
CA TYR A 61 12.99 2.86 -8.07
C TYR A 61 13.27 4.34 -8.39
N MET A 62 12.77 5.25 -7.55
CA MET A 62 12.99 6.69 -7.73
C MET A 62 14.48 7.06 -7.62
N LYS A 63 15.23 6.49 -6.68
CA LYS A 63 16.69 6.71 -6.56
C LYS A 63 17.48 6.16 -7.76
N GLY A 64 17.01 5.11 -8.42
CA GLY A 64 17.64 4.54 -9.60
C GLY A 64 17.43 5.38 -10.87
N GLN A 65 16.36 6.17 -10.93
CA GLN A 65 16.05 7.04 -12.07
C GLN A 65 16.74 8.40 -12.05
N VAL A 66 17.27 8.85 -10.91
CA VAL A 66 18.06 10.09 -10.81
C VAL A 66 19.52 9.81 -11.19
N LYS A 67 19.85 9.94 -12.48
CA LYS A 67 21.22 10.03 -12.98
C LYS A 67 21.32 10.97 -14.18
#